data_AF-A0A7S1DDS3-F1
#
_entry.id   AF-A0A7S1DDS3-F1
#
_cell.length_a   1.000
_cell.length_b   1.000
_cell.length_c   1.000
_cell.angle_alpha   90.00
_cell.angle_beta   90.00
_cell.angle_gamma   90.00
#
_symmetry.space_group_name_H-M   'P 1'
#
loop_
_entity.id
_entity.type
_entity.pdbx_description
1 polymer ?
#
loop_
_entity_poly.entity_id
_entity_poly.type
_entity_poly.pdbx_seq_one_letter_code
_entity_poly.pdbx_strand_id
1 'polypeptide(L)'
;EVQVVNPGRCPQMGFVTEAFATEATSSGYGVGDDAESWAVDGVRNCLYHGKPGTPPSKYNKSWKRGDVVGFAVDLVKGRILVSVNGTFHPGLSGLSNGA
;
A
#
# COMPACT_ATOMS: atom_id res chain seq x y z
N GLU A 1 -1.19 -12.74 0.50
CA GLU A 1 -2.16 -12.22 -0.48
C GLU A 1 -3.50 -11.98 0.21
N VAL A 2 -4.39 -11.19 -0.37
CA VAL A 2 -5.69 -10.84 0.20
C VAL A 2 -6.75 -10.85 -0.88
N GLN A 3 -7.92 -11.44 -0.62
CA GLN A 3 -9.06 -11.40 -1.54
C GLN A 3 -9.98 -10.21 -1.24
N VAL A 4 -10.37 -9.49 -2.27
CA VAL A 4 -11.33 -8.39 -2.16
C VAL A 4 -12.75 -8.96 -2.12
N VAL A 5 -13.30 -9.12 -0.92
CA VAL A 5 -14.71 -9.53 -0.73
C VAL A 5 -15.66 -8.34 -0.86
N ASN A 6 -15.24 -7.20 -0.30
CA ASN A 6 -15.86 -5.88 -0.46
C ASN A 6 -14.73 -4.83 -0.48
N PRO A 7 -14.62 -3.99 -1.52
CA PRO A 7 -13.54 -3.01 -1.63
C PRO A 7 -13.60 -1.88 -0.58
N GLY A 8 -14.76 -1.64 0.03
CA GLY A 8 -14.89 -0.53 1.00
C GLY A 8 -14.69 0.84 0.36
N ARG A 9 -14.31 1.84 1.16
CA ARG A 9 -14.11 3.24 0.70
C ARG A 9 -12.64 3.67 0.63
N CYS A 10 -11.81 3.17 1.53
CA CYS A 10 -10.41 3.59 1.70
C CYS A 10 -9.52 2.43 2.18
N PRO A 11 -9.45 1.31 1.43
CA PRO A 11 -8.64 0.16 1.81
C PRO A 11 -7.14 0.44 1.61
N GLN A 12 -6.47 1.00 2.62
CA GLN A 12 -5.00 1.07 2.68
C GLN A 12 -4.44 -0.27 3.18
N MET A 13 -3.57 -0.89 2.37
CA MET A 13 -2.89 -2.15 2.71
C MET A 13 -1.44 -2.12 2.27
N GLY A 14 -0.55 -2.70 3.08
CA GLY A 14 0.87 -2.84 2.70
C GLY A 14 1.75 -3.30 3.86
N PHE A 15 2.94 -2.71 3.96
CA PHE A 15 3.99 -3.12 4.89
C PHE A 15 4.33 -2.01 5.88
N VAL A 16 4.83 -2.42 7.03
CA VAL A 16 5.26 -1.56 8.12
C VAL A 16 6.64 -1.99 8.61
N THR A 17 7.41 -1.07 9.16
CA THR A 17 8.61 -1.40 9.95
C THR A 17 8.22 -1.75 11.38
N GLU A 18 9.19 -2.22 12.17
CA GLU A 18 9.00 -2.45 13.61
C GLU A 18 8.74 -1.16 14.40
N ALA A 19 9.06 0.00 13.84
CA ALA A 19 8.86 1.30 14.48
C ALA A 19 7.44 1.87 14.23
N PHE A 20 6.62 1.20 13.41
CA PHE A 20 5.25 1.63 13.16
C PHE A 20 4.41 1.61 14.43
N ALA A 21 3.82 2.76 14.76
CA ALA A 21 2.97 2.89 15.92
C ALA A 21 1.55 2.38 15.61
N THR A 22 1.11 1.36 16.34
CA THR A 22 -0.29 0.91 16.26
C THR A 22 -1.17 1.73 17.19
N GLU A 23 -2.39 2.01 16.74
CA GLU A 23 -3.39 2.69 17.55
C GLU A 23 -4.52 1.72 17.92
N ALA A 24 -4.94 1.76 19.19
CA ALA A 24 -6.04 0.92 19.68
C ALA A 24 -7.41 1.40 19.18
N THR A 25 -7.50 2.65 18.71
CA THR A 25 -8.72 3.30 18.25
C THR A 25 -8.54 3.86 16.85
N SER A 26 -9.65 4.04 16.12
CA SER A 26 -9.61 4.69 14.81
C SER A 26 -9.24 6.17 14.95
N SER A 27 -8.04 6.53 14.47
CA SER A 27 -7.55 7.91 14.45
C SER A 27 -7.76 8.61 13.09
N GLY A 28 -8.21 7.86 12.08
CA GLY A 28 -8.25 8.31 10.70
C GLY A 28 -6.91 8.18 9.96
N TYR A 29 -5.85 7.73 10.66
CA TYR A 29 -4.56 7.37 10.07
C TYR A 29 -4.43 5.85 9.95
N GLY A 30 -3.69 5.42 8.94
CA GLY A 30 -3.40 4.01 8.70
C GLY A 30 -2.03 3.78 8.08
N VAL A 31 -1.83 2.56 7.56
CA VAL A 31 -0.60 2.20 6.85
C VAL A 31 -0.39 3.15 5.67
N GLY A 32 0.83 3.67 5.54
CA GLY A 32 1.25 4.62 4.51
C GLY A 32 1.08 6.10 4.88
N ASP A 33 0.52 6.43 6.05
CA ASP A 33 0.37 7.81 6.52
C ASP A 33 1.54 8.28 7.41
N ASP A 34 2.60 7.48 7.51
CA ASP A 34 3.85 7.83 8.18
C ASP A 34 5.10 7.42 7.39
N ALA A 35 6.28 7.70 7.97
CA ALA A 35 7.57 7.34 7.39
C ALA A 35 7.96 5.85 7.61
N GLU A 36 7.22 5.14 8.47
CA GLU A 36 7.51 3.76 8.89
C GLU A 36 6.66 2.74 8.15
N SER A 37 5.88 3.18 7.14
CA SER A 37 4.95 2.32 6.45
C SER A 37 4.69 2.73 5.01
N TRP A 38 4.20 1.76 4.24
CA TRP A 38 3.90 1.88 2.82
C TRP A 38 2.58 1.19 2.53
N ALA A 39 1.67 1.87 1.84
CA ALA A 39 0.39 1.29 1.45
C ALA A 39 0.00 1.55 0.00
N VAL A 40 -0.85 0.66 -0.50
CA VAL A 40 -1.59 0.81 -1.73
C VAL A 40 -3.08 0.82 -1.42
N ASP A 41 -3.82 1.63 -2.16
CA ASP A 41 -5.27 1.67 -2.15
C ASP A 41 -5.80 1.57 -3.58
N GLY A 42 -6.40 0.44 -3.92
CA GLY A 42 -6.99 0.21 -5.25
C GLY A 42 -8.40 0.78 -5.45
N VAL A 43 -8.99 1.44 -4.46
CA VAL A 43 -10.28 2.16 -4.62
C VAL A 43 -10.01 3.62 -4.95
N ARG A 44 -9.10 4.25 -4.20
CA ARG A 44 -8.63 5.63 -4.42
C ARG A 44 -7.55 5.71 -5.49
N ASN A 45 -6.99 4.57 -5.92
CA ASN A 45 -5.89 4.48 -6.87
C ASN A 45 -4.68 5.30 -6.42
N CYS A 46 -4.27 5.06 -5.17
CA CYS A 46 -3.20 5.78 -4.50
C CYS A 46 -2.12 4.85 -3.95
N LEU A 47 -0.90 5.36 -3.92
CA LEU A 47 0.24 4.82 -3.18
C LEU A 47 0.60 5.81 -2.09
N TYR A 48 0.66 5.32 -0.85
CA TYR A 48 0.87 6.12 0.36
C TYR A 48 2.20 5.77 1.00
N HIS A 49 2.95 6.81 1.34
CA HIS A 49 4.14 6.77 2.17
C HIS A 49 4.54 8.20 2.55
N GLY A 50 5.09 8.39 3.74
CA GLY A 50 5.56 9.67 4.24
C GLY A 50 4.66 10.23 5.33
N LYS A 51 5.01 11.40 5.85
CA LYS A 51 4.34 11.99 7.02
C LYS A 51 2.88 12.37 6.71
N PRO A 52 2.04 12.56 7.76
CA PRO A 52 0.69 13.05 7.57
C PRO A 52 0.65 14.33 6.71
N GLY A 53 -0.20 14.31 5.68
CA GLY A 53 -0.31 15.40 4.70
C GLY A 53 0.59 15.25 3.47
N THR A 54 1.46 14.25 3.40
CA THR A 54 2.19 13.91 2.16
C THR A 54 1.19 13.48 1.07
N PRO A 55 1.18 14.11 -0.11
CA PRO A 55 0.30 13.71 -1.20
C PRO A 55 0.64 12.30 -1.70
N PRO A 56 -0.37 11.42 -1.93
CA PRO A 56 -0.11 10.10 -2.45
C PRO A 56 0.34 10.14 -3.92
N SER A 57 1.16 9.16 -4.29
CA SER A 57 1.47 8.87 -5.69
C SER A 57 0.32 8.12 -6.36
N LYS A 58 0.26 8.16 -7.69
CA LYS A 58 -0.80 7.51 -8.46
C LYS A 58 -0.57 6.00 -8.57
N TYR A 59 -1.60 5.22 -8.26
CA TYR A 59 -1.70 3.80 -8.58
C TYR A 59 -2.57 3.61 -9.82
N ASN A 60 -2.24 2.66 -10.69
CA ASN A 60 -2.89 2.51 -11.99
C ASN A 60 -3.82 1.29 -12.10
N LYS A 61 -4.23 0.72 -10.97
CA LYS A 61 -5.04 -0.49 -10.94
C LYS A 61 -6.17 -0.40 -9.92
N SER A 62 -7.40 -0.28 -10.42
CA SER A 62 -8.57 -0.36 -9.55
C SER A 62 -8.83 -1.79 -9.10
N TRP A 63 -9.20 -1.96 -7.83
CA TRP A 63 -9.61 -3.24 -7.26
C TRP A 63 -11.13 -3.40 -7.31
N LYS A 64 -11.59 -4.62 -7.52
CA LYS A 64 -13.02 -4.97 -7.47
C LYS A 64 -13.25 -6.27 -6.71
N ARG A 65 -14.51 -6.50 -6.33
CA ARG A 65 -14.94 -7.75 -5.70
C ARG A 65 -14.46 -8.96 -6.52
N GLY A 66 -13.82 -9.90 -5.83
CA GLY A 66 -13.27 -11.12 -6.40
C GLY A 66 -11.80 -11.03 -6.80
N ASP A 67 -11.22 -9.83 -6.91
CA ASP A 67 -9.77 -9.69 -7.17
C ASP A 67 -8.96 -10.26 -6.00
N VAL A 68 -7.81 -10.87 -6.31
CA VAL A 68 -6.78 -11.27 -5.34
C VAL A 68 -5.60 -10.33 -5.47
N VAL A 69 -5.26 -9.64 -4.39
CA VAL A 69 -4.15 -8.71 -4.29
C VAL A 69 -2.97 -9.39 -3.61
N GLY A 70 -1.87 -9.55 -4.34
CA GLY A 70 -0.62 -10.06 -3.80
C GLY A 70 0.28 -8.92 -3.35
N PHE A 71 1.03 -9.14 -2.28
CA PHE A 71 2.00 -8.21 -1.72
C PHE A 71 3.33 -8.95 -1.59
N ALA A 72 4.40 -8.35 -2.11
CA ALA A 72 5.74 -8.92 -2.06
C ALA A 72 6.78 -7.83 -1.79
N VAL A 73 7.92 -8.24 -1.24
CA VAL A 73 9.06 -7.35 -1.00
C VAL A 73 10.28 -7.96 -1.67
N ASP A 74 10.98 -7.14 -2.43
CA ASP A 74 12.30 -7.44 -2.98
C ASP A 74 13.33 -6.68 -2.14
N LEU A 75 13.85 -7.36 -1.12
CA LEU A 75 14.78 -6.78 -0.14
C LEU A 75 16.14 -6.42 -0.76
N VAL A 76 16.55 -7.14 -1.81
CA VAL A 76 17.81 -6.86 -2.51
C VAL A 76 17.73 -5.52 -3.25
N LYS A 77 16.59 -5.24 -3.87
CA LYS A 77 16.36 -3.97 -4.58
C LYS A 77 15.65 -2.90 -3.75
N GLY A 78 15.31 -3.20 -2.49
CA GLY A 78 14.60 -2.29 -1.59
C GLY A 78 13.27 -1.79 -2.16
N ARG A 79 12.41 -2.70 -2.66
CA ARG A 79 11.11 -2.31 -3.24
C ARG A 79 9.96 -3.20 -2.79
N ILE A 80 8.79 -2.59 -2.68
CA ILE A 80 7.51 -3.28 -2.49
C ILE A 80 6.85 -3.51 -3.86
N LEU A 81 6.23 -4.66 -4.02
CA LEU A 81 5.57 -5.09 -5.23
C LEU A 81 4.12 -5.49 -4.89
N VAL A 82 3.19 -5.11 -5.75
CA VAL A 82 1.78 -5.46 -5.65
C VAL A 82 1.37 -6.14 -6.95
N SER A 83 0.70 -7.28 -6.82
CA SER A 83 0.06 -7.98 -7.92
C SER A 83 -1.46 -7.92 -7.78
N VAL A 84 -2.16 -7.94 -8.91
CA VAL A 84 -3.61 -8.16 -8.93
C VAL A 84 -3.87 -9.33 -9.87
N ASN A 85 -4.51 -10.37 -9.33
CA ASN A 85 -4.79 -11.63 -10.02
C ASN A 85 -3.52 -12.22 -10.66
N GLY A 86 -2.44 -12.29 -9.87
CA GLY A 86 -1.15 -12.86 -10.28
C GLY A 86 -0.28 -11.97 -11.17
N THR A 87 -0.75 -10.79 -11.58
CA THR A 87 0.03 -9.88 -12.45
C THR A 87 0.63 -8.75 -11.64
N PHE A 88 1.96 -8.65 -11.62
CA PHE A 88 2.67 -7.54 -10.98
C PHE A 88 2.59 -6.27 -11.83
N HIS A 89 2.29 -5.15 -11.18
CA HIS A 89 2.23 -3.86 -11.86
C HIS A 89 3.57 -3.13 -11.76
N PRO A 90 4.23 -2.77 -12.88
CA PRO A 90 5.56 -2.16 -12.89
C PRO A 90 5.62 -0.69 -12.39
N GLY A 91 4.55 -0.17 -11.78
CA GLY A 91 4.48 1.19 -11.23
C GLY A 91 4.75 1.31 -9.73
N LEU A 92 5.19 0.23 -9.09
CA LEU A 92 5.41 0.15 -7.62
C LEU A 92 6.88 0.08 -7.24
N SER A 93 7.77 -0.07 -8.24
CA SER A 93 9.21 0.14 -8.09
C SER A 93 9.49 1.63 -7.91
N GLY A 94 9.17 2.15 -6.73
CA GLY A 94 9.33 3.57 -6.44
C GLY A 94 9.12 3.96 -4.98
N LEU A 95 8.87 3.01 -4.08
CA LEU A 95 8.96 3.25 -2.64
C LEU A 95 10.39 2.89 -2.18
N SER A 96 11.38 3.53 -2.80
CA SER A 96 12.76 3.49 -2.33
C SER A 96 12.93 4.60 -1.30
N ASN A 97 13.54 4.31 -0.15
CA ASN A 97 14.23 5.36 0.60
C ASN A 97 15.20 6.00 -0.40
N GLY A 98 15.04 7.30 -0.66
CA GLY A 98 15.99 8.04 -1.47
C GLY A 98 17.42 7.77 -0.98
N ALA A 99 18.37 7.78 -1.92
CA ALA A 99 19.79 7.82 -1.60
C ALA A 99 20.12 8.93 -0.59
#